data_AF-A0A2E5IPW3-F1
#
_entry.id   AF-A0A2E5IPW3-F1
#
_cell.length_a   1.000
_cell.length_b   1.000
_cell.length_c   1.000
_cell.angle_alpha   90.00
_cell.angle_beta   90.00
_cell.angle_gamma   90.00
#
_symmetry.space_group_name_H-M   'P 1'
#
loop_
_entity.id
_entity.type
_entity.pdbx_description
1 polymer ?
#
loop_
_entity_poly.entity_id
_entity_poly.type
_entity_poly.pdbx_seq_one_letter_code
_entity_poly.pdbx_strand_id
1 'polypeptide(L)' 'MNKKTKPKKKSSVITVKIYDLNSTRDIVIDLNNGKDRSKLKHIIMYEGHRLKKRDKYRYSMLLEKTKLR' A
#
# COMPACT_ATOMS: atom_id res chain seq x y z
N MET A 1 38.07 3.61 -7.87
CA MET A 1 36.69 4.06 -8.20
C MET A 1 35.70 3.34 -7.29
N ASN A 2 35.27 3.96 -6.19
CA ASN A 2 34.25 3.38 -5.31
C ASN A 2 32.87 3.48 -5.96
N LYS A 3 32.31 2.35 -6.41
CA LYS A 3 30.91 2.24 -6.83
C LYS A 3 30.04 2.50 -5.60
N LYS A 4 29.50 3.72 -5.47
CA LYS A 4 28.42 4.03 -4.52
C LYS A 4 27.22 3.16 -4.87
N THR A 5 27.05 2.03 -4.20
CA THR A 5 25.83 1.23 -4.26
C THR A 5 24.68 2.09 -3.74
N LYS A 6 23.83 2.57 -4.64
CA LYS A 6 22.59 3.28 -4.28
C LYS A 6 21.84 2.39 -3.27
N PRO A 7 21.36 2.91 -2.13
CA PRO A 7 20.61 2.10 -1.18
C PRO A 7 19.42 1.48 -1.92
N LYS A 8 19.27 0.15 -1.85
CA LYS A 8 18.09 -0.58 -2.36
C LYS A 8 16.86 0.18 -1.86
N LYS A 9 16.17 0.92 -2.75
CA LYS A 9 14.88 1.54 -2.39
C LYS A 9 14.01 0.41 -1.85
N LYS A 10 13.64 0.48 -0.56
CA LYS A 10 12.60 -0.40 -0.01
C LYS A 10 11.43 -0.35 -0.99
N SER A 11 11.03 -1.50 -1.52
CA SER A 11 9.95 -1.58 -2.51
C SER A 11 8.77 -0.75 -2.03
N SER A 12 8.41 0.28 -2.79
CA SER A 12 7.20 1.10 -2.56
C SER A 12 5.95 0.36 -2.97
N VAL A 13 6.08 -0.81 -3.60
CA VAL A 13 4.98 -1.62 -4.08
C VAL A 13 4.52 -2.56 -2.97
N ILE A 14 3.22 -2.53 -2.69
CA ILE A 14 2.55 -3.42 -1.74
C ILE A 14 1.40 -4.16 -2.42
N THR A 15 1.06 -5.34 -1.90
CA THR A 15 -0.14 -6.08 -2.31
C THR A 15 -1.20 -5.92 -1.23
N VAL A 16 -2.33 -5.34 -1.61
CA VAL A 16 -3.52 -5.18 -0.78
C VAL A 16 -4.46 -6.33 -1.03
N LYS A 17 -4.72 -7.13 0.00
CA LYS A 17 -5.72 -8.21 -0.06
C LYS A 17 -7.08 -7.68 0.37
N ILE A 18 -8.08 -7.83 -0.50
CA ILE A 18 -9.49 -7.54 -0.21
C ILE A 18 -10.23 -8.87 -0.13
N TYR A 19 -10.92 -9.10 0.98
CA TYR A 19 -11.67 -10.34 1.24
C TYR A 19 -13.14 -10.13 0.87
N ASP A 20 -13.59 -10.83 -0.17
CA ASP A 20 -14.98 -10.93 -0.57
C ASP A 20 -15.59 -12.24 -0.04
N LEU A 21 -16.90 -12.44 -0.19
CA LEU A 21 -17.62 -13.59 0.40
C LEU A 21 -17.01 -14.95 0.04
N ASN A 22 -16.64 -15.14 -1.23
CA ASN A 22 -16.15 -16.41 -1.77
C ASN A 22 -14.75 -16.33 -2.38
N SER A 23 -14.08 -15.19 -2.28
CA SER A 23 -12.80 -14.96 -2.96
C SER A 23 -11.94 -13.92 -2.27
N THR A 24 -10.66 -13.88 -2.65
CA THR A 24 -9.73 -12.82 -2.25
C THR A 24 -9.19 -12.15 -3.50
N ARG A 25 -9.28 -10.82 -3.55
CA ARG A 25 -8.69 -10.00 -4.60
C ARG A 25 -7.38 -9.42 -4.10
N ASP A 26 -6.33 -9.57 -4.91
CA ASP A 26 -5.02 -8.98 -4.66
C ASP A 26 -4.86 -7.75 -5.56
N ILE A 27 -4.66 -6.58 -4.95
CA ILE A 27 -4.45 -5.31 -5.66
C ILE A 27 -3.03 -4.83 -5.39
N VAL A 28 -2.24 -4.73 -6.45
CA VAL A 28 -0.90 -4.15 -6.39
C VAL A 28 -1.02 -2.62 -6.34
N ILE A 29 -0.33 -1.99 -5.39
CA ILE A 29 -0.32 -0.54 -5.17
C ILE A 29 1.14 -0.08 -5.10
N ASP A 30 1.54 0.83 -6.00
CA ASP A 30 2.80 1.57 -5.86
C ASP A 30 2.60 2.84 -5.02
N LEU A 31 3.20 2.87 -3.84
CA LEU A 31 3.14 4.02 -2.92
C LEU A 31 3.91 5.25 -3.43
N ASN A 32 4.68 5.16 -4.50
CA ASN A 32 5.27 6.33 -5.16
C ASN A 32 4.33 6.94 -6.23
N ASN A 33 3.26 6.23 -6.63
CA ASN A 33 2.31 6.69 -7.62
C ASN A 33 1.09 7.35 -6.94
N GLY A 34 0.83 8.63 -7.25
CA GLY A 34 -0.27 9.40 -6.65
C GLY A 34 -1.66 8.80 -6.90
N LYS A 35 -1.88 8.18 -8.06
CA LYS A 35 -3.14 7.50 -8.41
C LYS A 35 -3.34 6.24 -7.56
N ASP A 36 -2.29 5.44 -7.39
CA ASP A 36 -2.32 4.22 -6.59
C ASP A 36 -2.46 4.52 -5.09
N ARG A 37 -1.83 5.58 -4.59
CA ARG A 37 -2.07 6.08 -3.22
C ARG A 37 -3.52 6.49 -3.02
N SER A 38 -4.10 7.19 -3.99
CA SER A 38 -5.51 7.59 -3.94
C SER A 38 -6.44 6.37 -3.95
N LYS A 39 -6.10 5.35 -4.76
CA LYS A 39 -6.79 4.06 -4.78
C LYS A 39 -6.69 3.35 -3.43
N LEU A 40 -5.51 3.31 -2.80
CA LEU A 40 -5.34 2.74 -1.47
C LEU A 40 -6.18 3.48 -0.42
N LYS A 41 -6.21 4.81 -0.46
CA LYS A 41 -7.05 5.64 0.42
C LYS A 41 -8.52 5.30 0.24
N HIS A 42 -8.98 5.18 -1.01
CA HIS A 42 -10.36 4.78 -1.34
C HIS A 42 -10.69 3.39 -0.76
N ILE A 43 -9.81 2.40 -0.96
CA ILE A 43 -10.00 1.04 -0.43
C ILE A 43 -10.13 1.07 1.11
N ILE A 44 -9.26 1.79 1.81
CA ILE A 44 -9.31 1.89 3.29
C ILE A 44 -10.62 2.52 3.77
N MET A 45 -11.11 3.54 3.06
CA MET A 45 -12.29 4.31 3.44
C MET A 45 -13.60 3.57 3.14
N TYR A 46 -13.75 3.02 1.95
CA TYR A 46 -15.02 2.45 1.47
C TYR A 46 -15.06 0.93 1.54
N GLU A 47 -13.94 0.26 1.30
CA GLU A 47 -13.80 -1.20 1.36
C GLU A 47 -13.11 -1.67 2.65
N GLY A 48 -12.89 -0.78 3.62
CA GLY A 48 -12.11 -1.07 4.84
C GLY A 48 -12.68 -2.19 5.72
N HIS A 49 -13.97 -2.52 5.59
CA HIS A 49 -14.61 -3.67 6.25
C HIS A 49 -14.19 -5.01 5.64
N ARG A 50 -13.70 -5.00 4.39
CA ARG A 50 -13.16 -6.16 3.66
C ARG A 50 -11.66 -6.34 3.85
N LEU A 51 -11.06 -5.54 4.74
CA LEU A 51 -9.65 -5.64 5.11
C LEU A 51 -9.52 -6.25 6.50
N LYS A 52 -8.47 -7.02 6.75
CA LYS A 52 -8.10 -7.39 8.12
C LYS A 52 -7.75 -6.14 8.91
N LYS A 53 -8.15 -6.06 10.18
CA LYS A 53 -7.87 -4.92 11.08
C LYS A 53 -6.39 -4.51 11.08
N ARG A 54 -5.48 -5.50 11.14
CA ARG A 54 -4.03 -5.29 11.08
C ARG A 54 -3.56 -4.68 9.75
N ASP A 55 -4.16 -5.10 8.65
CA ASP A 55 -3.79 -4.67 7.30
C ASP A 55 -4.32 -3.25 7.05
N LYS A 56 -5.56 -2.96 7.47
CA LYS A 56 -6.13 -1.61 7.47
C LYS A 56 -5.22 -0.62 8.22
N TYR A 57 -4.78 -0.98 9.44
CA TYR A 57 -3.85 -0.15 10.21
C TYR A 57 -2.51 0.04 9.48
N ARG A 58 -1.91 -1.06 9.00
CA ARG A 58 -0.64 -1.03 8.25
C ARG A 58 -0.73 -0.11 7.03
N TYR A 59 -1.80 -0.20 6.24
CA TYR A 59 -1.95 0.60 5.03
C TYR A 59 -2.16 2.08 5.32
N SER A 60 -2.93 2.42 6.36
CA SER A 60 -3.05 3.80 6.82
C SER A 60 -1.70 4.40 7.24
N MET A 61 -0.91 3.63 8.00
CA MET A 61 0.44 4.05 8.40
C MET A 61 1.38 4.26 7.21
N LEU A 62 1.25 3.45 6.17
CA LEU A 62 2.05 3.59 4.95
C LEU A 62 1.69 4.87 4.20
N LEU A 63 0.40 5.18 4.04
CA LEU A 63 -0.06 6.41 3.38
C LEU A 63 0.48 7.67 4.06
N GLU A 64 0.42 7.72 5.40
CA GLU A 64 0.93 8.85 6.19
C GLU A 64 2.45 9.01 6.06
N LYS A 65 3.21 7.91 6.14
CA LYS A 65 4.68 7.95 5.94
C LYS A 65 5.09 8.48 4.56
N THR A 66 4.31 8.19 3.51
CA THR A 66 4.58 8.70 2.15
C THR A 66 4.10 10.12 1.88
N LYS A 67 3.32 10.77 2.76
CA LYS A 67 3.00 12.21 2.61
C LYS A 67 4.17 13.12 2.98
N LEU A 68 5.11 12.61 3.79
CA LEU A 68 6.26 13.34 4.33
C LEU A 68 7.52 13.24 3.44
N ARG A 69 7.37 12.83 2.18
CA ARG A 69 8.46 12.64 1.22
C ARG A 69 8.16 13.40 -0.05
#